data_AF-N9KPE2-F1
#
_entry.id   AF-N9KPE2-F1
#
_cell.length_a   1.000
_cell.length_b   1.000
_cell.length_c   1.000
_cell.angle_alpha   90.00
_cell.angle_beta   90.00
_cell.angle_gamma   90.00
#
_symmetry.space_group_name_H-M   'P 1'
#
loop_
_entity.id
_entity.type
_entity.pdbx_description
1 polymer ?
#
loop_
_entity_poly.entity_id
_entity_poly.type
_entity_poly.pdbx_seq_one_letter_code
_entity_poly.pdbx_strand_id
1 'polypeptide(L)'
;MGLTNNDLERDEDFLECSKLYFKVAHDEYRDELLRANRLDEKIGRLIAIVNILLAGIVAFSTTSFSDELFTELSNGLKILLILILLLLLSFTFLSWWFLVTASNFSSIGKIAVDDEVRDWVSSKSQSEMYIALADDYKHAIDNAEKKINQCKVDPLNKSLFFLKLSVVTLLVYLVMIFILKYGAIT
;
A
#
# COMPACT_ATOMS: atom_id res chain seq x y z
N MET A 1 -51.35 24.08 -21.25
CA MET A 1 -50.06 24.65 -21.66
C MET A 1 -49.22 23.50 -22.16
N GLY A 2 -49.05 23.38 -23.48
CA GLY A 2 -48.25 22.30 -24.08
C GLY A 2 -46.78 22.68 -24.08
N LEU A 3 -45.93 21.76 -23.62
CA LEU A 3 -44.47 21.88 -23.74
C LEU A 3 -44.11 21.98 -25.23
N THR A 4 -43.25 22.91 -25.60
CA THR A 4 -42.81 23.05 -27.00
C THR A 4 -41.74 21.99 -27.30
N ASN A 5 -41.57 21.59 -28.57
CA ASN A 5 -40.54 20.60 -28.95
C ASN A 5 -39.13 20.99 -28.45
N ASN A 6 -38.82 22.29 -28.40
CA ASN A 6 -37.55 22.82 -27.87
C ASN A 6 -37.35 22.64 -26.36
N ASP A 7 -38.42 22.43 -25.58
CA ASP A 7 -38.33 22.21 -24.13
C ASP A 7 -38.13 20.71 -23.84
N LEU A 8 -38.73 19.83 -24.65
CA LEU A 8 -38.51 18.38 -24.58
C LEU A 8 -37.09 17.98 -25.01
N GLU A 9 -36.58 18.58 -26.07
CA GLU A 9 -35.21 18.34 -26.57
C GLU A 9 -34.16 18.79 -25.53
N ARG A 10 -34.42 19.91 -24.83
CA ARG A 10 -33.54 20.42 -23.76
C ARG A 10 -33.54 19.55 -22.50
N ASP A 11 -34.68 18.96 -22.14
CA ASP A 11 -34.79 18.02 -21.01
C ASP A 11 -34.12 16.66 -21.31
N GLU A 12 -34.21 16.17 -22.55
CA GLU A 12 -33.50 14.96 -22.98
C GLU A 12 -31.98 15.16 -22.98
N ASP A 13 -31.49 16.27 -23.54
CA ASP A 13 -30.06 16.63 -23.54
C ASP A 13 -29.52 16.76 -22.11
N PHE A 14 -30.28 17.39 -21.21
CA PHE A 14 -29.89 17.55 -19.81
C PHE A 14 -29.84 16.22 -19.06
N LEU A 15 -30.79 15.32 -19.32
CA LEU A 15 -30.80 13.97 -18.75
C LEU A 15 -29.61 13.14 -19.26
N GLU A 16 -29.27 13.25 -20.54
CA GLU A 16 -28.13 12.56 -21.13
C GLU A 16 -26.79 13.06 -20.54
N CYS A 17 -26.65 14.38 -20.38
CA CYS A 17 -25.49 14.97 -19.71
C CYS A 17 -25.35 14.51 -18.25
N SER A 18 -26.47 14.44 -17.52
CA SER A 18 -26.49 13.97 -16.12
C SER A 18 -26.09 12.50 -16.01
N LYS A 19 -26.59 11.65 -16.93
CA LYS A 19 -26.18 10.24 -17.03
C LYS A 19 -24.69 10.09 -17.32
N LEU A 20 -24.16 10.91 -18.23
CA LEU A 20 -22.74 10.90 -18.58
C LEU A 20 -21.88 11.31 -17.36
N TYR A 21 -22.26 12.38 -16.66
CA TYR A 21 -21.55 12.84 -15.45
C TYR A 21 -21.49 11.76 -14.36
N PHE A 22 -22.63 11.11 -14.08
CA PHE A 22 -22.69 9.97 -13.18
C PHE A 22 -21.78 8.82 -13.62
N LYS A 23 -21.81 8.46 -14.90
CA LYS A 23 -21.00 7.37 -15.43
C LYS A 23 -19.50 7.63 -15.24
N VAL A 24 -19.05 8.87 -15.52
CA VAL A 24 -17.66 9.27 -15.33
C VAL A 24 -17.27 9.18 -13.85
N ALA A 25 -18.06 9.75 -12.94
CA ALA A 25 -17.77 9.71 -11.51
C ALA A 25 -17.74 8.27 -10.95
N HIS A 26 -18.65 7.41 -11.40
CA HIS A 26 -18.67 6.00 -11.02
C HIS A 26 -17.45 5.23 -11.55
N ASP A 27 -17.07 5.45 -12.81
CA ASP A 27 -15.88 4.81 -13.39
C ASP A 27 -14.59 5.26 -12.68
N GLU A 28 -14.48 6.54 -12.32
CA GLU A 28 -13.35 7.07 -11.56
C GLU A 28 -13.24 6.46 -10.15
N TYR A 29 -14.38 6.32 -9.45
CA TYR A 29 -14.43 5.65 -8.15
C TYR A 29 -13.99 4.18 -8.26
N ARG A 30 -14.43 3.48 -9.30
CA ARG A 30 -14.02 2.09 -9.55
C ARG A 30 -12.52 2.00 -9.79
N ASP A 31 -11.95 2.92 -10.56
CA ASP A 31 -10.51 2.95 -10.85
C ASP A 31 -9.68 3.20 -9.58
N GLU A 32 -10.13 4.08 -8.68
CA GLU A 32 -9.47 4.30 -7.38
C GLU A 32 -9.56 3.07 -6.46
N LEU A 33 -10.68 2.35 -6.49
CA LEU A 33 -10.83 1.09 -5.76
C LEU A 33 -9.90 0.00 -6.31
N LEU A 34 -9.75 -0.07 -7.64
CA LEU A 34 -8.77 -0.96 -8.29
C LEU A 34 -7.33 -0.58 -7.93
N ARG A 35 -7.01 0.72 -7.85
CA ARG A 35 -5.70 1.21 -7.40
C ARG A 35 -5.42 0.77 -5.97
N ALA A 36 -6.39 0.87 -5.07
CA ALA A 36 -6.26 0.42 -3.69
C ALA A 36 -6.00 -1.09 -3.59
N ASN A 37 -6.73 -1.92 -4.36
CA ASN A 37 -6.52 -3.37 -4.39
C ASN A 37 -5.11 -3.74 -4.91
N ARG A 38 -4.61 -3.03 -5.93
CA ARG A 38 -3.23 -3.21 -6.42
C ARG A 38 -2.19 -2.88 -5.35
N LEU A 39 -2.45 -1.94 -4.45
CA LEU A 39 -1.58 -1.64 -3.32
C LEU A 39 -1.55 -2.79 -2.32
N ASP A 40 -2.70 -3.41 -2.03
CA ASP A 40 -2.77 -4.56 -1.12
C ASP A 40 -1.98 -5.76 -1.65
N GLU A 41 -2.06 -6.02 -2.95
CA GLU A 41 -1.27 -7.08 -3.60
C GLU A 41 0.24 -6.78 -3.54
N LYS A 42 0.64 -5.50 -3.66
CA LYS A 42 2.04 -5.09 -3.49
C LYS A 42 2.51 -5.26 -2.05
N ILE A 43 1.69 -4.86 -1.07
CA ILE A 43 1.98 -5.01 0.36
C ILE A 43 2.17 -6.51 0.68
N GLY A 44 1.25 -7.36 0.24
CA GLY A 44 1.34 -8.81 0.44
C GLY A 44 2.63 -9.42 -0.12
N ARG A 45 3.04 -9.02 -1.34
CA ARG A 45 4.32 -9.44 -1.92
C ARG A 45 5.54 -8.97 -1.11
N LEU A 46 5.52 -7.73 -0.64
CA LEU A 46 6.62 -7.20 0.17
C LEU A 46 6.71 -7.89 1.54
N ILE A 47 5.59 -8.23 2.17
CA ILE A 47 5.57 -9.01 3.41
C ILE A 47 6.25 -10.36 3.19
N ALA A 48 5.93 -11.04 2.08
CA ALA A 48 6.57 -12.32 1.74
C ALA A 48 8.09 -12.16 1.58
N ILE A 49 8.55 -11.12 0.87
CA ILE A 49 9.98 -10.83 0.68
C ILE A 49 10.68 -10.58 2.03
N VAL A 50 10.08 -9.75 2.89
CA VAL A 50 10.64 -9.45 4.23
C VAL A 50 10.74 -10.71 5.08
N ASN A 51 9.73 -11.57 5.05
CA ASN A 51 9.73 -12.84 5.79
C ASN A 51 10.81 -13.81 5.29
N ILE A 52 11.00 -13.90 3.97
CA ILE A 52 12.08 -14.71 3.37
C ILE A 52 13.44 -14.17 3.83
N LEU A 53 13.63 -12.85 3.84
CA LEU A 53 14.86 -12.21 4.26
C LEU A 53 15.16 -12.49 5.74
N LEU A 54 14.14 -12.38 6.60
CA LEU A 54 14.22 -12.75 8.02
C LEU A 54 14.59 -14.22 8.22
N ALA A 55 13.93 -15.13 7.50
CA ALA A 55 14.24 -16.56 7.57
C ALA A 55 15.68 -16.86 7.15
N GLY A 56 16.17 -16.18 6.10
CA GLY A 56 17.56 -16.28 5.66
C GLY A 56 18.56 -15.80 6.71
N ILE A 57 18.30 -14.66 7.36
CA ILE A 57 19.16 -14.12 8.43
C ILE A 57 19.22 -15.09 9.61
N VAL A 58 18.07 -15.62 10.05
CA VAL A 58 18.00 -16.57 11.17
C VAL A 58 18.74 -17.86 10.80
N ALA A 59 18.43 -18.44 9.65
CA ALA A 59 19.07 -19.67 9.19
C ALA A 59 20.61 -19.52 9.14
N PHE A 60 21.10 -18.42 8.57
CA PHE A 60 22.53 -18.14 8.52
C PHE A 60 23.14 -17.98 9.92
N SER A 61 22.47 -17.26 10.81
CA SER A 61 22.97 -17.02 12.19
C SER A 61 22.99 -18.28 13.05
N THR A 62 22.23 -19.32 12.67
CA THR A 62 22.17 -20.61 13.39
C THR A 62 23.03 -21.70 12.75
N THR A 63 23.72 -21.41 11.64
CA THR A 63 24.57 -22.42 10.98
C THR A 63 25.90 -22.58 11.70
N SER A 64 26.44 -23.80 11.73
CA SER A 64 27.77 -24.05 12.31
C SER A 64 28.89 -23.21 11.68
N PHE A 65 28.66 -22.75 10.45
CA PHE A 65 29.53 -21.81 9.74
C PHE A 65 29.67 -20.45 10.44
N SER A 66 28.61 -19.93 11.06
CA SER A 66 28.72 -18.69 11.83
C SER A 66 29.54 -18.90 13.09
N ASP A 67 29.35 -20.04 13.77
CA ASP A 67 30.07 -20.34 15.02
C ASP A 67 31.59 -20.44 14.80
N GLU A 68 32.04 -21.11 13.73
CA GLU A 68 33.46 -21.21 13.35
C GLU A 68 34.07 -19.84 13.00
N LEU A 69 33.35 -18.99 12.27
CA LEU A 69 33.80 -17.62 11.98
C LEU A 69 33.93 -16.76 13.24
N PHE A 70 33.00 -16.93 14.19
CA PHE A 70 32.99 -16.17 15.43
C PHE A 70 34.05 -16.62 16.43
N THR A 71 34.54 -17.86 16.40
CA THR A 71 35.60 -18.31 17.32
C THR A 71 36.98 -17.77 16.94
N GLU A 72 37.30 -17.68 15.65
CA GLU A 72 38.62 -17.27 15.13
C GLU A 72 38.84 -15.75 15.05
N LEU A 73 37.77 -14.95 15.12
CA LEU A 73 37.84 -13.49 14.99
C LEU A 73 38.41 -12.78 16.24
N SER A 74 39.00 -11.60 16.05
CA SER A 74 39.32 -10.69 17.17
C SER A 74 38.06 -10.09 17.79
N ASN A 75 38.08 -9.78 19.09
CA ASN A 75 36.91 -9.25 19.81
C ASN A 75 36.32 -7.98 19.15
N GLY A 76 37.16 -7.10 18.59
CA GLY A 76 36.72 -5.90 17.91
C GLY A 76 35.91 -6.19 16.63
N LEU A 77 36.35 -7.16 15.84
CA LEU A 77 35.62 -7.58 14.64
C LEU A 77 34.30 -8.29 14.99
N LYS A 78 34.26 -9.08 16.07
CA LYS A 78 33.02 -9.72 16.55
C LYS A 78 31.97 -8.67 16.91
N ILE A 79 32.37 -7.65 17.69
CA ILE A 79 31.48 -6.56 18.10
C ILE A 79 30.93 -5.83 16.88
N LEU A 80 31.79 -5.52 15.90
CA LEU A 80 31.38 -4.85 14.67
C LEU A 80 30.39 -5.72 13.87
N LEU A 81 30.63 -7.02 13.74
CA LEU A 81 29.74 -7.94 13.01
C LEU A 81 28.36 -8.04 13.67
N ILE A 82 28.32 -8.10 15.01
CA ILE A 82 27.08 -8.08 15.80
C ILE A 82 26.33 -6.76 15.61
N LEU A 83 27.02 -5.61 15.58
CA LEU A 83 26.40 -4.32 15.32
C LEU A 83 25.77 -4.24 13.94
N ILE A 84 26.44 -4.75 12.90
CA ILE A 84 25.87 -4.81 11.55
C ILE A 84 24.64 -5.72 11.52
N LEU A 85 24.70 -6.89 12.17
CA LEU A 85 23.58 -7.81 12.26
C LEU A 85 22.38 -7.19 12.98
N LEU A 86 22.61 -6.47 14.08
CA LEU A 86 21.56 -5.77 14.83
C LEU A 86 20.96 -4.63 14.00
N LEU A 87 21.78 -3.90 13.24
CA LEU A 87 21.31 -2.87 12.33
C LEU A 87 20.45 -3.46 11.20
N LEU A 88 20.88 -4.58 10.61
CA LEU A 88 20.13 -5.33 9.61
C LEU A 88 18.78 -5.80 10.16
N LEU A 89 18.76 -6.37 11.36
CA LEU A 89 17.54 -6.81 12.02
C LEU A 89 16.60 -5.63 12.27
N SER A 90 17.15 -4.49 12.72
CA SER A 90 16.38 -3.27 12.99
C SER A 90 15.70 -2.72 11.75
N PHE A 91 16.41 -2.62 10.63
CA PHE A 91 15.82 -2.17 9.36
C PHE A 91 14.77 -3.15 8.82
N THR A 92 15.04 -4.46 8.93
CA THR A 92 14.09 -5.49 8.49
C THR A 92 12.81 -5.46 9.33
N PHE A 93 12.94 -5.28 10.66
CA PHE A 93 11.81 -5.14 11.57
C PHE A 93 11.01 -3.87 11.32
N LEU A 94 11.67 -2.72 11.10
CA LEU A 94 11.00 -1.47 10.73
C LEU A 94 10.23 -1.63 9.41
N SER A 95 10.84 -2.24 8.39
CA SER A 95 10.18 -2.54 7.12
C SER A 95 8.93 -3.39 7.33
N TRP A 96 9.02 -4.43 8.17
CA TRP A 96 7.90 -5.30 8.52
C TRP A 96 6.78 -4.54 9.24
N TRP A 97 7.12 -3.75 10.26
CA TRP A 97 6.17 -2.96 11.03
C TRP A 97 5.34 -2.01 10.16
N PHE A 98 5.99 -1.30 9.23
CA PHE A 98 5.30 -0.41 8.31
C PHE A 98 4.38 -1.16 7.32
N LEU A 99 4.75 -2.36 6.88
CA LEU A 99 3.87 -3.19 6.03
C LEU A 99 2.63 -3.68 6.78
N VAL A 100 2.79 -4.12 8.03
CA VAL A 100 1.66 -4.53 8.88
C VAL A 100 0.72 -3.36 9.13
N THR A 101 1.29 -2.17 9.35
CA THR A 101 0.52 -0.93 9.49
C THR A 101 -0.28 -0.64 8.20
N ALA A 102 0.34 -0.80 7.03
CA ALA A 102 -0.32 -0.60 5.75
C ALA A 102 -1.42 -1.64 5.47
N SER A 103 -1.24 -2.89 5.90
CA SER A 103 -2.17 -4.00 5.63
C SER A 103 -3.42 -3.97 6.49
N ASN A 104 -3.37 -3.40 7.69
CA ASN A 104 -4.50 -3.36 8.62
C ASN A 104 -5.60 -2.35 8.22
N PHE A 105 -5.46 -1.65 7.07
CA PHE A 105 -6.45 -0.70 6.58
C PHE A 105 -7.40 -1.35 5.56
N SER A 106 -8.55 -1.86 6.02
CA SER A 106 -9.52 -2.58 5.15
C SER A 106 -10.80 -1.80 4.80
N SER A 107 -11.01 -0.60 5.31
CA SER A 107 -12.28 0.12 5.12
C SER A 107 -12.14 1.24 4.10
N ILE A 108 -12.35 0.92 2.82
CA ILE A 108 -12.87 1.91 1.87
C ILE A 108 -14.35 2.05 2.23
N GLY A 109 -14.78 3.27 2.55
CA GLY A 109 -16.16 3.56 2.93
C GLY A 109 -17.11 3.00 1.88
N LYS A 110 -17.95 2.04 2.29
CA LYS A 110 -19.04 1.57 1.45
C LYS A 110 -20.14 2.62 1.52
N ILE A 111 -20.64 3.05 0.37
CA ILE A 111 -21.89 3.80 0.31
C ILE A 111 -22.99 2.84 0.74
N ALA A 112 -23.51 3.02 1.95
CA ALA A 112 -24.63 2.22 2.44
C ALA A 112 -25.90 2.76 1.76
N VAL A 113 -26.59 1.88 1.03
CA VAL A 113 -27.93 2.19 0.51
C VAL A 113 -28.90 1.74 1.58
N ASP A 114 -29.29 2.68 2.45
CA ASP A 114 -30.37 2.46 3.41
C ASP A 114 -31.73 2.86 2.80
N ASP A 115 -32.80 2.54 3.51
CA ASP A 115 -34.17 2.84 3.06
C ASP A 115 -34.41 4.37 2.97
N GLU A 116 -33.65 5.17 3.71
CA GLU A 116 -33.73 6.64 3.73
C GLU A 116 -33.14 7.25 2.45
N VAL A 117 -31.98 6.75 2.00
CA VAL A 117 -31.38 7.09 0.70
C VAL A 117 -32.31 6.65 -0.43
N ARG A 118 -32.95 5.49 -0.32
CA ARG A 118 -33.90 4.99 -1.33
C ARG A 118 -35.13 5.88 -1.46
N ASP A 119 -35.73 6.27 -0.34
CA ASP A 119 -36.90 7.14 -0.32
C ASP A 119 -36.57 8.57 -0.79
N TRP A 120 -35.39 9.09 -0.40
CA TRP A 120 -34.87 10.37 -0.88
C TRP A 120 -34.64 10.37 -2.39
N VAL A 121 -34.01 9.32 -2.92
CA VAL A 121 -33.80 9.10 -4.36
C VAL A 121 -35.14 9.04 -5.12
N SER A 122 -36.13 8.35 -4.55
CA SER A 122 -37.46 8.17 -5.17
C SER A 122 -38.27 9.46 -5.24
N SER A 123 -37.90 10.49 -4.47
CA SER A 123 -38.57 11.80 -4.43
C SER A 123 -38.04 12.82 -5.45
N LYS A 124 -36.92 12.53 -6.13
CA LYS A 124 -36.23 13.45 -7.05
C LYS A 124 -36.45 13.12 -8.53
N SER A 125 -36.24 14.12 -9.39
CA SER A 125 -36.18 13.90 -10.84
C SER A 125 -34.96 13.04 -11.21
N GLN A 126 -35.06 12.25 -12.30
CA GLN A 126 -33.98 11.34 -12.71
C GLN A 126 -32.64 12.06 -12.91
N SER A 127 -32.64 13.26 -13.49
CA SER A 127 -31.44 14.04 -13.74
C SER A 127 -30.78 14.52 -12.45
N GLU A 128 -31.56 15.01 -11.48
CA GLU A 128 -31.05 15.39 -10.16
C GLU A 128 -30.48 14.21 -9.38
N MET A 129 -31.09 13.04 -9.53
CA MET A 129 -30.60 11.81 -8.92
C MET A 129 -29.19 11.46 -9.43
N TYR A 130 -28.97 11.51 -10.74
CA TYR A 130 -27.65 11.24 -11.33
C TYR A 130 -26.59 12.25 -10.87
N ILE A 131 -26.94 13.53 -10.79
CA ILE A 131 -26.01 14.57 -10.31
C ILE A 131 -25.65 14.35 -8.84
N ALA A 132 -26.65 14.11 -7.98
CA ALA A 132 -26.42 13.87 -6.56
C ALA A 132 -25.52 12.65 -6.31
N LEU A 133 -25.81 11.53 -6.98
CA LEU A 133 -24.97 10.33 -6.88
C LEU A 133 -23.54 10.58 -7.38
N ALA A 134 -23.37 11.36 -8.45
CA ALA A 134 -22.05 11.71 -8.96
C ALA A 134 -21.25 12.54 -7.95
N ASP A 135 -21.89 13.51 -7.29
CA ASP A 135 -21.26 14.33 -6.25
C ASP A 135 -20.90 13.48 -5.01
N ASP A 136 -21.76 12.54 -4.63
CA ASP A 136 -21.46 11.58 -3.55
C ASP A 136 -20.26 10.68 -3.89
N TYR A 137 -20.16 10.18 -5.13
CA TYR A 137 -18.99 9.43 -5.58
C TYR A 137 -17.73 10.29 -5.52
N LYS A 138 -17.80 11.54 -5.96
CA LYS A 138 -16.67 12.47 -5.91
C LYS A 138 -16.21 12.76 -4.47
N HIS A 139 -17.16 13.00 -3.56
CA HIS A 139 -16.85 13.14 -2.14
C HIS A 139 -16.28 11.86 -1.52
N ALA A 140 -16.74 10.69 -1.95
CA ALA A 140 -16.18 9.41 -1.54
C ALA A 140 -14.74 9.23 -2.05
N ILE A 141 -14.44 9.64 -3.29
CA ILE A 141 -13.09 9.61 -3.87
C ILE A 141 -12.14 10.52 -3.09
N ASP A 142 -12.49 11.80 -2.87
CA ASP A 142 -11.62 12.75 -2.15
C ASP A 142 -11.28 12.27 -0.73
N ASN A 143 -12.26 11.69 -0.04
CA ASN A 143 -12.08 11.13 1.29
C ASN A 143 -11.29 9.82 1.27
N ALA A 144 -11.51 8.97 0.25
CA ALA A 144 -10.79 7.72 0.07
C ALA A 144 -9.32 7.99 -0.30
N GLU A 145 -9.03 8.92 -1.19
CA GLU A 145 -7.69 9.25 -1.66
C GLU A 145 -6.81 9.73 -0.49
N LYS A 146 -7.29 10.68 0.31
CA LYS A 146 -6.55 11.17 1.49
C LYS A 146 -6.23 10.02 2.46
N LYS A 147 -7.21 9.14 2.72
CA LYS A 147 -7.04 7.99 3.61
C LYS A 147 -6.11 6.93 3.02
N ILE A 148 -6.24 6.60 1.73
CA ILE A 148 -5.38 5.63 1.04
C ILE A 148 -3.94 6.13 1.02
N ASN A 149 -3.71 7.41 0.73
CA ASN A 149 -2.37 7.98 0.71
C ASN A 149 -1.73 7.90 2.11
N GLN A 150 -2.44 8.34 3.16
CA GLN A 150 -1.91 8.35 4.53
C GLN A 150 -1.76 6.95 5.14
N CYS A 151 -2.71 6.05 4.90
CA CYS A 151 -2.74 4.76 5.58
C CYS A 151 -2.07 3.63 4.79
N LYS A 152 -1.98 3.73 3.45
CA LYS A 152 -1.34 2.70 2.61
C LYS A 152 -0.07 3.20 1.94
N VAL A 153 -0.12 4.33 1.23
CA VAL A 153 1.01 4.79 0.39
C VAL A 153 2.20 5.26 1.25
N ASP A 154 1.96 6.08 2.28
CA ASP A 154 3.03 6.60 3.12
C ASP A 154 3.75 5.49 3.91
N PRO A 155 3.06 4.56 4.59
CA PRO A 155 3.72 3.45 5.26
C PRO A 155 4.41 2.51 4.27
N LEU A 156 3.83 2.27 3.08
CA LEU A 156 4.45 1.46 2.04
C LEU A 156 5.78 2.08 1.56
N ASN A 157 5.83 3.38 1.33
CA ASN A 157 7.06 4.08 0.94
C ASN A 157 8.13 4.03 2.04
N LYS A 158 7.73 4.21 3.31
CA LYS A 158 8.63 4.05 4.45
C LYS A 158 9.16 2.62 4.56
N SER A 159 8.30 1.62 4.38
CA SER A 159 8.72 0.22 4.35
C SER A 159 9.75 -0.03 3.25
N LEU A 160 9.48 0.42 2.02
CA LEU A 160 10.42 0.26 0.89
C LEU A 160 11.77 0.92 1.16
N PHE A 161 11.78 2.08 1.83
CA PHE A 161 13.02 2.73 2.25
C PHE A 161 13.83 1.85 3.22
N PHE A 162 13.20 1.33 4.27
CA PHE A 162 13.87 0.45 5.23
C PHE A 162 14.25 -0.91 4.62
N LEU A 163 13.46 -1.43 3.69
CA LEU A 163 13.79 -2.65 2.95
C LEU A 163 15.05 -2.44 2.12
N LYS A 164 15.18 -1.32 1.41
CA LYS A 164 16.41 -0.99 0.65
C LYS A 164 17.62 -0.89 1.57
N LEU A 165 17.48 -0.22 2.71
CA LEU A 165 18.55 -0.15 3.71
C LEU A 165 18.93 -1.53 4.24
N SER A 166 17.95 -2.38 4.54
CA SER A 166 18.19 -3.77 4.96
C SER A 166 18.99 -4.55 3.90
N VAL A 167 18.60 -4.48 2.63
CA VAL A 167 19.32 -5.16 1.54
C VAL A 167 20.77 -4.65 1.40
N VAL A 168 20.99 -3.34 1.51
CA VAL A 168 22.35 -2.76 1.48
C VAL A 168 23.17 -3.24 2.67
N THR A 169 22.62 -3.21 3.88
CA THR A 169 23.30 -3.70 5.09
C THR A 169 23.61 -5.19 4.99
N LEU A 170 22.71 -5.99 4.41
CA LEU A 170 22.94 -7.42 4.14
C LEU A 170 24.12 -7.63 3.19
N LEU A 171 24.20 -6.85 2.10
CA LEU A 171 25.33 -6.93 1.17
C LEU A 171 26.65 -6.56 1.86
N VAL A 172 26.67 -5.50 2.66
CA VAL A 172 27.85 -5.11 3.45
C VAL A 172 28.25 -6.24 4.40
N TYR A 173 27.29 -6.85 5.09
CA TYR A 173 27.51 -7.98 5.99
C TYR A 173 28.13 -9.19 5.25
N LEU A 174 27.58 -9.56 4.10
CA LEU A 174 28.08 -10.67 3.28
C LEU A 174 29.49 -10.41 2.74
N VAL A 175 29.75 -9.20 2.24
CA VAL A 175 31.08 -8.80 1.78
C VAL A 175 32.09 -8.85 2.91
N MET A 176 31.71 -8.39 4.11
CA MET A 176 32.59 -8.45 5.28
C MET A 176 32.92 -9.89 5.65
N ILE A 177 31.93 -10.79 5.69
CA ILE A 177 32.16 -12.23 5.93
C ILE A 177 33.06 -12.83 4.86
N PHE A 178 32.85 -12.49 3.59
CA PHE A 178 33.66 -12.98 2.49
C PHE A 178 35.12 -12.54 2.63
N ILE A 179 35.36 -11.27 2.96
CA ILE A 179 36.71 -10.74 3.21
C ILE A 179 37.35 -11.43 4.42
N LEU A 180 36.61 -11.63 5.51
CA LEU A 180 37.15 -12.29 6.70
C LEU A 180 37.53 -13.75 6.43
N LYS A 181 36.75 -14.46 5.62
CA LYS A 181 37.01 -15.86 5.28
C LYS A 181 38.14 -16.04 4.25
N TYR A 182 38.15 -15.23 3.19
CA TYR A 182 39.06 -15.42 2.05
C TYR A 182 40.22 -14.44 2.02
N GLY A 183 40.13 -13.33 2.73
CA GLY A 183 41.19 -12.33 2.89
C GLY A 183 42.14 -12.59 4.06
N ALA A 184 41.77 -13.49 5.00
CA ALA A 184 42.65 -13.91 6.10
C ALA A 184 43.66 -15.02 5.71
N ILE A 185 43.76 -15.39 4.42
CA ILE A 185 44.89 -16.17 3.88
C ILE A 185 45.92 -15.19 3.30
N THR A 186 46.67 -14.51 4.19
CA THR A 186 48.06 -14.06 3.97
C THR A 186 48.69 -13.73 5.31
#